data_AF-A0A0D9A4L4-F1
#
_entry.id   AF-A0A0D9A4L4-F1
#
_cell.length_a   1.000
_cell.length_b   1.000
_cell.length_c   1.000
_cell.angle_alpha   90.00
_cell.angle_beta   90.00
_cell.angle_gamma   90.00
#
_symmetry.space_group_name_H-M   'P 1'
#
loop_
_entity.id
_entity.type
_entity.pdbx_description
1 polymer ?
#
loop_
_entity_poly.entity_id
_entity_poly.type
_entity_poly.pdbx_seq_one_letter_code
_entity_poly.pdbx_strand_id
1 'polypeptide(L)' 'MSHNLDVPIAHKYRGHIIFLKFDWSRPNDKAPASAKIIEPAPIDGMGDVAAELLGPWPDYPTALDDAMAAAERWVDSQLP' A
#
# COMPACT_ATOMS: atom_id res chain seq x y z
N MET A 1 -9.81 -3.99 -19.98
CA MET A 1 -10.03 -4.34 -18.56
C MET A 1 -9.69 -3.10 -17.75
N SER A 2 -10.66 -2.56 -17.02
CA SER A 2 -10.59 -1.22 -16.44
C SER A 2 -9.58 -1.10 -15.30
N HIS A 3 -8.91 0.05 -15.26
CA HIS A 3 -7.84 0.53 -14.38
C HIS A 3 -8.14 0.58 -12.86
N ASN A 4 -9.01 -0.29 -12.32
CA ASN A 4 -9.40 -0.24 -10.90
C ASN A 4 -8.30 -0.77 -9.94
N LEU A 5 -7.22 -1.34 -10.45
CA LEU A 5 -6.10 -1.87 -9.66
C LEU A 5 -5.00 -0.82 -9.36
N ASP A 6 -5.07 0.36 -9.98
CA ASP A 6 -4.12 1.46 -9.75
C ASP A 6 -4.63 2.47 -8.70
N VAL A 7 -5.85 2.29 -8.18
CA VAL A 7 -6.40 3.17 -7.15
C VAL A 7 -5.84 2.76 -5.78
N PRO A 8 -5.26 3.68 -5.01
CA PRO A 8 -4.79 3.37 -3.66
C PRO A 8 -5.93 2.90 -2.76
N ILE A 9 -5.63 1.91 -1.93
CA ILE A 9 -6.56 1.42 -0.89
C ILE A 9 -6.33 2.22 0.38
N ALA A 10 -7.38 2.84 0.92
CA ALA A 10 -7.32 3.48 2.22
C ALA A 10 -7.44 2.42 3.34
N HIS A 11 -6.35 2.18 4.05
CA HIS A 11 -6.30 1.34 5.25
C HIS A 11 -6.43 2.20 6.50
N LYS A 12 -7.36 1.87 7.40
CA LYS A 12 -7.57 2.58 8.65
C LYS A 12 -7.09 1.73 9.81
N TYR A 13 -6.15 2.23 10.59
CA TYR A 13 -5.60 1.52 11.74
C TYR A 13 -5.24 2.49 12.86
N ARG A 14 -5.72 2.21 14.09
CA ARG A 14 -5.50 3.03 15.30
C ARG A 14 -5.75 4.53 15.15
N GLY A 15 -6.72 4.91 14.33
CA GLY A 15 -7.05 6.32 14.07
C GLY A 15 -6.21 6.99 12.97
N HIS A 16 -5.21 6.28 12.42
CA HIS A 16 -4.46 6.71 11.24
C HIS A 16 -5.11 6.18 9.96
N ILE A 17 -5.04 6.96 8.90
CA ILE A 17 -5.40 6.56 7.55
C ILE A 17 -4.09 6.43 6.77
N ILE A 18 -3.83 5.27 6.19
CA ILE A 18 -2.65 4.98 5.38
C ILE A 18 -3.12 4.50 4.02
N PHE A 19 -2.45 4.93 2.95
CA PHE A 19 -2.79 4.53 1.60
C PHE A 19 -1.84 3.44 1.12
N LEU A 20 -2.40 2.34 0.64
CA LEU A 20 -1.67 1.23 0.03
C LEU A 20 -1.78 1.38 -1.48
N LYS A 21 -0.66 1.65 -2.16
CA LYS A 21 -0.60 1.75 -3.61
C LYS A 21 0.23 0.60 -4.17
N PHE A 22 -0.30 -0.08 -5.18
CA PHE A 22 0.37 -1.21 -5.82
C PHE A 22 0.83 -0.81 -7.22
N ASP A 23 2.09 -1.08 -7.53
CA ASP A 23 2.65 -0.85 -8.86
C ASP A 23 2.77 -2.21 -9.58
N TRP A 24 2.18 -2.31 -10.77
CA TRP A 24 2.12 -3.55 -11.56
C TRP A 24 3.15 -3.52 -12.69
N SER A 25 3.85 -4.64 -12.93
CA SER A 25 4.82 -4.70 -14.04
C SER A 25 4.10 -4.76 -15.39
N ARG A 26 3.04 -5.58 -15.49
CA ARG A 26 2.23 -5.74 -16.69
C ARG A 26 0.74 -5.75 -16.36
N PRO A 27 -0.11 -5.34 -17.32
CA PRO A 27 -1.55 -5.55 -17.20
C PRO A 27 -1.88 -7.03 -17.00
N ASN A 28 -2.76 -7.34 -16.04
CA ASN A 28 -3.21 -8.69 -15.68
C ASN A 28 -2.14 -9.61 -15.06
N ASP A 29 -1.03 -9.07 -14.54
CA ASP A 29 -0.17 -9.85 -13.65
C ASP A 29 -0.98 -10.37 -12.45
N LYS A 30 -0.61 -11.55 -11.94
CA LYS A 30 -1.32 -12.17 -10.80
C LYS A 30 -1.04 -11.48 -9.47
N ALA A 31 0.07 -10.74 -9.41
CA ALA A 31 0.53 -10.00 -8.25
C ALA A 31 1.24 -8.72 -8.71
N PRO A 32 1.26 -7.67 -7.89
CA PRO A 32 2.01 -6.45 -8.17
C PRO A 32 3.52 -6.68 -8.07
N ALA A 33 4.29 -5.78 -8.67
CA ALA A 33 5.75 -5.79 -8.58
C ALA A 33 6.23 -5.15 -7.27
N SER A 34 5.52 -4.12 -6.80
CA SER A 34 5.79 -3.48 -5.51
C SER A 34 4.50 -2.95 -4.87
N ALA A 35 4.59 -2.70 -3.56
CA ALA A 35 3.55 -2.07 -2.77
C ALA A 35 4.15 -0.90 -1.98
N LYS A 36 3.57 0.30 -2.13
CA LYS A 36 3.95 1.51 -1.42
C LYS A 36 2.95 1.81 -0.33
N ILE A 37 3.47 2.10 0.84
CA ILE A 37 2.72 2.52 2.01
C ILE A 37 2.89 4.01 2.13
N ILE A 38 1.79 4.74 2.04
CA ILE A 38 1.79 6.18 1.90
C ILE A 38 1.04 6.79 3.08
N GLU A 39 1.74 7.61 3.85
CA GLU A 39 1.14 8.48 4.85
C GLU A 39 0.52 9.70 4.16
N PRO A 40 -0.72 10.10 4.47
CA PRO A 40 -1.30 11.32 3.94
C PRO A 40 -0.51 12.55 4.40
N ALA A 41 -0.19 13.42 3.45
CA ALA A 41 0.38 14.73 3.74
C ALA A 41 -0.74 15.74 4.07
N PRO A 42 -0.41 16.92 4.64
CA PRO A 42 -1.40 17.98 4.90
C PRO A 42 -2.10 18.54 3.65
N ILE A 43 -1.57 18.25 2.45
CA ILE A 43 -2.14 18.69 1.18
C ILE A 43 -2.91 17.53 0.55
N ASP A 44 -4.18 17.76 0.24
CA ASP A 44 -5.03 16.76 -0.40
C ASP A 44 -4.42 16.24 -1.71
N GLY A 45 -4.35 14.91 -1.83
CA GLY A 45 -3.76 14.24 -2.98
C GLY A 45 -2.23 14.10 -2.93
N MET A 46 -1.57 14.59 -1.87
CA MET A 46 -0.16 14.31 -1.59
C MET A 46 -0.01 13.35 -0.41
N GLY A 47 1.11 12.63 -0.39
CA GLY A 47 1.49 11.75 0.69
C GLY A 47 2.94 11.32 0.59
N ASP A 48 3.52 10.96 1.73
CA ASP A 48 4.91 10.53 1.84
C ASP A 48 4.99 9.01 1.88
N VAL A 49 5.96 8.45 1.16
CA VAL A 49 6.17 6.99 1.14
C VAL A 49 6.85 6.58 2.44
N ALA A 50 6.06 6.04 3.36
CA ALA A 50 6.48 5.51 4.64
C ALA A 50 7.30 4.21 4.50
N ALA A 51 6.91 3.35 3.55
CA ALA A 51 7.61 2.11 3.23
C ALA A 51 7.34 1.67 1.80
N GLU A 52 8.29 0.95 1.22
CA GLU A 52 8.13 0.25 -0.06
C GLU A 52 8.48 -1.22 0.12
N LEU A 53 7.56 -2.10 -0.27
CA LEU A 53 7.76 -3.53 -0.34
C LEU A 53 7.99 -3.93 -1.78
N LEU A 54 8.99 -4.77 -2.01
CA LEU A 54 9.26 -5.37 -3.31
C LEU A 54 8.82 -6.83 -3.28
N GLY A 55 8.21 -7.28 -4.37
CA GLY A 55 7.86 -8.69 -4.55
C GLY A 55 9.09 -9.61 -4.71
N PRO A 56 8.88 -10.88 -5.09
CA PRO A 56 7.66 -11.42 -5.68
C PRO A 56 6.65 -11.94 -4.64
N TRP A 57 5.36 -11.64 -4.87
CA TRP A 57 4.24 -12.31 -4.20
C TRP A 57 3.61 -13.37 -5.11
N PRO A 58 3.02 -14.43 -4.54
CA PRO A 58 2.35 -15.47 -5.32
C PRO A 58 1.04 -14.98 -5.97
N ASP A 59 0.33 -14.05 -5.31
CA ASP A 59 -0.91 -13.44 -5.76
C ASP A 59 -1.15 -12.07 -5.12
N TYR A 60 -2.18 -11.37 -5.60
CA TYR A 60 -2.59 -10.06 -5.09
C TYR A 60 -3.05 -10.09 -3.61
N PRO A 61 -3.86 -11.06 -3.13
CA PRO A 61 -4.20 -11.15 -1.70
C PRO A 61 -2.99 -11.22 -0.78
N THR A 62 -1.97 -12.01 -1.12
CA THR A 62 -0.74 -12.10 -0.32
C THR A 62 0.01 -10.76 -0.29
N ALA A 63 0.07 -10.05 -1.42
CA ALA A 63 0.67 -8.73 -1.48
C ALA A 63 -0.11 -7.69 -0.65
N LEU A 64 -1.45 -7.79 -0.63
CA LEU A 64 -2.32 -6.92 0.16
C LEU A 64 -2.13 -7.16 1.67
N ASP A 65 -2.11 -8.42 2.11
CA ASP A 65 -1.89 -8.78 3.51
C ASP A 65 -0.52 -8.28 4.01
N ASP A 66 0.54 -8.46 3.22
CA ASP A 66 1.87 -7.95 3.54
C ASP A 66 1.91 -6.41 3.63
N ALA A 67 1.25 -5.73 2.68
CA ALA A 67 1.15 -4.27 2.67
C ALA A 67 0.36 -3.75 3.88
N MET A 68 -0.74 -4.39 4.25
CA MET A 68 -1.49 -4.05 5.47
C MET A 68 -0.64 -4.26 6.72
N ALA A 69 0.04 -5.40 6.85
CA ALA A 69 0.91 -5.68 7.99
C ALA A 69 2.10 -4.72 8.09
N ALA A 70 2.67 -4.29 6.97
CA ALA A 70 3.71 -3.26 6.97
C ALA A 70 3.16 -1.87 7.32
N ALA A 71 1.93 -1.54 6.92
CA ALA A 71 1.29 -0.27 7.28
C ALA A 71 1.02 -0.21 8.79
N GLU A 72 0.50 -1.29 9.35
CA GLU A 72 0.25 -1.40 10.79
C GLU A 72 1.54 -1.32 11.59
N ARG A 73 2.60 -2.02 11.15
CA ARG A 73 3.94 -1.92 11.76
C ARG A 73 4.49 -0.50 11.71
N TRP A 74 4.30 0.20 10.59
CA TRP A 74 4.73 1.59 10.48
C TRP A 74 3.94 2.47 11.45
N VAL A 75 2.61 2.36 11.51
CA VAL A 75 1.78 3.11 12.47
C VAL A 75 2.22 2.81 13.90
N ASP A 76 2.43 1.53 14.24
CA ASP A 76 2.89 1.11 15.56
C ASP A 76 4.26 1.72 15.91
N SER A 77 5.13 1.96 14.93
CA SER A 77 6.43 2.61 15.13
C SER A 77 6.36 4.13 15.36
N GLN A 78 5.24 4.77 15.01
CA GLN A 78 5.00 6.20 15.28
C GLN A 78 4.41 6.46 16.67
N LEU A 79 3.97 5.40 17.35
CA LEU A 79 3.38 5.52 18.68
C LEU A 79 4.48 5.62 19.76
N PRO A 80 4.25 6.38 20.84
CA PRO A 80 5.21 6.53 21.95
C PRO A 80 5.50 5.24 22.71
#